data_AF-A0A7V3MIB1-F1
#
_entry.id   AF-A0A7V3MIB1-F1
#
_cell.length_a   1.000
_cell.length_b   1.000
_cell.length_c   1.000
_cell.angle_alpha   90.00
_cell.angle_beta   90.00
_cell.angle_gamma   90.00
#
_symmetry.space_group_name_H-M   'P 1'
#
loop_
_entity.id
_entity.type
_entity.pdbx_description
1 polymer ?
#
loop_
_entity_poly.entity_id
_entity_poly.type
_entity_poly.pdbx_seq_one_letter_code
_entity_poly.pdbx_strand_id
1 'polypeptide(L)' 'MTVALNAARRAADLRALADGEPVDVVVIGGGITGTGIALDAASRGLRVALVEKHDLAFGTSRWSS' A
#
# COMPACT_ATOMS: atom_id res chain seq x y z
N MET A 1 -15.37 1.55 -9.40
CA MET A 1 -14.08 1.23 -8.73
C MET A 1 -14.30 1.32 -7.24
N THR A 2 -14.17 0.21 -6.53
CA THR A 2 -14.42 0.19 -5.08
C THR A 2 -13.17 0.66 -4.34
N VAL A 3 -13.31 1.71 -3.52
CA VAL A 3 -12.21 2.27 -2.70
C VAL A 3 -11.93 1.46 -1.42
N ALA A 4 -12.80 0.51 -1.07
CA ALA A 4 -12.64 -0.30 0.13
C ALA A 4 -11.38 -1.20 0.08
N LEU A 5 -10.61 -1.20 1.17
CA LEU A 5 -9.52 -2.14 1.41
C LEU A 5 -10.12 -3.44 1.95
N ASN A 6 -10.21 -4.47 1.11
CA ASN A 6 -10.79 -5.76 1.48
C ASN A 6 -10.03 -6.93 0.84
N ALA A 7 -10.37 -8.15 1.25
CA ALA A 7 -9.69 -9.37 0.79
C ALA A 7 -9.80 -9.58 -0.73
N ALA A 8 -10.96 -9.27 -1.34
CA ALA A 8 -11.16 -9.41 -2.77
C ALA A 8 -10.26 -8.46 -3.57
N ARG A 9 -10.17 -7.19 -3.14
CA ARG A 9 -9.27 -6.21 -3.74
C ARG A 9 -7.81 -6.60 -3.56
N ARG A 10 -7.40 -7.02 -2.36
CA ARG A 10 -6.04 -7.51 -2.11
C ARG A 10 -5.66 -8.65 -3.05
N ALA A 11 -6.57 -9.60 -3.29
CA ALA A 11 -6.32 -10.71 -4.21
C ALA A 11 -6.17 -10.23 -5.67
N ALA A 12 -6.94 -9.23 -6.10
CA ALA A 12 -6.81 -8.64 -7.43
C ALA A 12 -5.47 -7.88 -7.59
N ASP A 13 -5.12 -7.05 -6.60
CA ASP A 13 -3.86 -6.27 -6.60
C ASP A 13 -2.64 -7.21 -6.66
N LEU A 14 -2.65 -8.32 -5.90
CA LEU A 14 -1.59 -9.32 -5.93
C LEU A 14 -1.47 -10.03 -7.29
N ARG A 15 -2.60 -10.33 -7.95
CA ARG A 15 -2.58 -10.94 -9.29
C ARG A 15 -2.01 -9.97 -10.31
N ALA A 16 -2.44 -8.71 -10.31
CA ALA A 16 -1.91 -7.69 -11.21
C ALA A 16 -0.38 -7.57 -11.11
N LEU A 17 0.15 -7.52 -9.88
CA LEU A 17 1.61 -7.50 -9.66
C LEU A 17 2.30 -8.79 -10.14
N ALA A 18 1.69 -9.97 -9.92
CA ALA A 18 2.23 -11.25 -10.38
C ALA A 18 2.22 -11.38 -11.92
N ASP A 19 1.22 -10.79 -12.57
CA ASP A 19 1.07 -10.73 -14.03
C ASP A 19 2.02 -9.70 -14.68
N GLY A 20 2.84 -9.03 -13.87
CA GLY A 20 3.88 -8.10 -14.34
C GLY A 20 3.39 -6.68 -14.57
N GLU A 21 2.28 -6.26 -13.96
CA GLU A 21 1.91 -4.84 -13.98
C GLU A 21 3.06 -3.98 -13.42
N PRO A 22 3.51 -2.95 -14.15
CA PRO A 22 4.61 -2.12 -13.72
C PRO A 22 4.22 -1.29 -12.49
N VAL A 23 5.20 -1.04 -11.63
CA VAL A 23 5.12 -0.11 -10.51
C VAL A 23 6.36 0.76 -10.54
N ASP A 24 6.17 2.07 -10.39
CA ASP A 24 7.26 3.04 -10.33
C ASP A 24 7.89 3.07 -8.94
N VAL A 25 7.08 2.80 -7.90
CA VAL A 25 7.51 2.82 -6.49
C VAL A 25 6.92 1.65 -5.73
N VAL A 26 7.77 0.95 -4.98
CA VAL A 26 7.36 -0.04 -3.97
C VAL A 26 7.68 0.50 -2.58
N VAL A 27 6.67 0.60 -1.73
CA VAL A 27 6.79 1.03 -0.33
C VAL A 27 6.63 -0.18 0.58
N ILE A 28 7.64 -0.44 1.41
CA ILE A 28 7.63 -1.54 2.37
C ILE A 28 7.33 -0.99 3.77
N GLY A 29 6.21 -1.40 4.35
CA GLY A 29 5.72 -0.98 5.66
C GLY A 29 4.49 -0.05 5.57
N GLY A 30 3.39 -0.46 6.20
CA GLY A 30 2.11 0.25 6.26
C GLY A 30 1.90 1.10 7.51
N GLY A 31 3.00 1.57 8.12
CA GLY A 31 2.95 2.59 9.18
C GLY A 31 2.67 3.99 8.64
N ILE A 32 2.71 5.00 9.51
CA ILE A 32 2.44 6.40 9.13
C ILE A 32 3.41 6.92 8.07
N THR A 33 4.70 6.60 8.22
CA THR A 33 5.74 7.02 7.26
C THR A 33 5.52 6.38 5.89
N GLY A 34 5.32 5.06 5.82
CA GLY A 34 5.12 4.37 4.56
C GLY A 34 3.81 4.77 3.87
N THR A 35 2.73 4.92 4.63
CA THR A 35 1.45 5.39 4.08
C THR A 35 1.56 6.82 3.54
N GLY A 36 2.27 7.71 4.25
CA GLY A 36 2.53 9.08 3.79
C GLY A 36 3.35 9.12 2.50
N ILE A 37 4.41 8.31 2.40
CA ILE A 37 5.22 8.17 1.19
C ILE A 37 4.38 7.64 0.03
N ALA A 38 3.56 6.61 0.27
CA ALA A 38 2.70 6.04 -0.76
C ALA A 38 1.67 7.04 -1.27
N LEU A 39 1.08 7.85 -0.38
CA LEU A 39 0.17 8.91 -0.75
C LEU A 39 0.85 10.03 -1.56
N ASP A 40 2.01 10.50 -1.12
CA ASP A 40 2.78 11.53 -1.84
C ASP A 40 3.16 11.03 -3.24
N ALA A 41 3.72 9.82 -3.36
CA ALA A 41 4.07 9.24 -4.65
C ALA A 41 2.86 9.07 -5.58
N ALA A 42 1.74 8.54 -5.06
CA ALA A 42 0.51 8.39 -5.83
C ALA A 42 -0.08 9.74 -6.27
N SER A 43 -0.02 10.77 -5.42
CA SER A 43 -0.48 12.13 -5.76
C SER A 43 0.33 12.80 -6.86
N ARG A 44 1.57 12.33 -7.08
CA ARG A 44 2.45 12.75 -8.19
C ARG A 44 2.22 11.94 -9.47
N GLY A 45 1.24 11.04 -9.47
CA GLY A 45 0.88 10.22 -10.63
C GLY A 45 1.70 8.94 -10.81
N LEU A 46 2.51 8.57 -9.82
CA LEU A 46 3.29 7.32 -9.85
C LEU A 46 2.40 6.11 -9.55
N ARG A 47 2.69 4.97 -10.20
CA ARG A 47 2.10 3.67 -9.89
C ARG A 47 2.79 3.10 -8.65
N VAL A 48 2.07 3.05 -7.52
CA VAL A 48 2.64 2.68 -6.22
C VAL A 48 2.06 1.35 -5.72
N ALA A 49 2.94 0.44 -5.28
CA ALA A 49 2.55 -0.69 -4.44
C ALA A 49 3.03 -0.47 -3.01
N LEU A 50 2.10 -0.52 -2.03
CA LEU A 50 2.43 -0.55 -0.60
C LEU A 50 2.20 -1.97 -0.07
N VAL A 51 3.20 -2.52 0.61
CA VAL A 51 3.13 -3.85 1.24
C VAL A 51 3.37 -3.75 2.73
N GLU A 52 2.46 -4.33 3.51
CA GLU A 52 2.55 -4.47 4.96
C GLU A 52 2.43 -5.96 5.32
N LYS A 53 3.24 -6.41 6.27
CA LYS A 53 3.26 -7.79 6.75
C LYS A 53 2.01 -8.13 7.56
N HIS A 54 1.50 -7.16 8.32
CA HIS A 54 0.33 -7.29 9.19
C HIS A 54 -0.83 -6.43 8.68
N ASP A 55 -1.59 -5.83 9.61
CA ASP A 55 -2.58 -4.81 9.29
C ASP A 55 -1.92 -3.43 9.17
N LEU A 56 -2.61 -2.47 8.54
CA LEU A 56 -2.13 -1.09 8.48
C LEU A 56 -1.93 -0.52 9.90
N ALA A 57 -0.89 0.30 10.05
CA ALA A 57 -0.48 0.88 11.33
C ALA A 57 -0.16 -0.11 12.47
N PHE A 58 0.02 -1.41 12.20
CA PHE A 58 0.26 -2.43 13.24
C PHE A 58 1.50 -2.19 14.12
N GLY A 59 2.50 -1.47 13.60
CA GLY A 59 3.72 -1.12 14.32
C GLY A 59 3.54 0.04 15.31
N THR A 60 4.57 0.87 15.49
CA THR A 60 4.53 2.03 16.41
C THR A 60 3.48 3.07 16.05
N SER A 61 2.98 3.09 14.81
CA SER A 61 1.95 4.04 14.36
C SER A 61 0.58 3.89 15.04
N ARG A 62 0.33 2.79 15.76
CA ARG A 62 -0.83 2.64 16.67
C ARG A 62 -0.50 2.79 18.15
N TRP A 63 0.77 3.03 18.49
CA TRP A 63 1.27 3.25 19.85
C TRP A 63 1.84 4.67 19.95
N SER A 64 0.94 5.64 19.93
CA SER A 64 1.24 7.04 20.22
C SER A 64 0.41 7.51 21.41
N SER A 65 0.99 8.38 22.23
CA SER A 65 0.32 9.00 23.39
C SER A 65 -0.78 9.98 22.99
#